data_AF-A0A7S2FWV9-F1
#
_entry.id   AF-A0A7S2FWV9-F1
#
_cell.length_a   1.000
_cell.length_b   1.000
_cell.length_c   1.000
_cell.angle_alpha   90.00
_cell.angle_beta   90.00
_cell.angle_gamma   90.00
#
_symmetry.space_group_name_H-M   'P 1'
#
loop_
_entity.id
_entity.type
_entity.pdbx_description
1 polymer ?
#
loop_
_entity_poly.entity_id
_entity_poly.type
_entity_poly.pdbx_seq_one_letter_code
_entity_poly.pdbx_strand_id
1 'polypeptide(L)'
;EEIDNAFSGSGKDAATAKAKAIEKLSSLAAATPFVLPRLEKLIALFADSKLGGPAVKAASTIVDNVLPKGHGVAALAIPQLLTGMEDKRWKVKAGCIEVLVPCLKQIG
;
A
#
# COMPACT_ATOMS: atom_id res chain seq x y z
N GLU A 1 -10.17 -12.32 0.72
CA GLU A 1 -10.00 -13.41 -0.27
C GLU A 1 -9.83 -12.91 -1.69
N GLU A 2 -10.82 -12.28 -2.34
CA GLU A 2 -10.66 -11.83 -3.75
C GLU A 2 -9.44 -10.93 -3.98
N ILE A 3 -9.28 -9.88 -3.16
CA ILE A 3 -8.11 -8.98 -3.21
C ILE A 3 -6.83 -9.77 -2.97
N ASP A 4 -6.82 -10.64 -1.96
CA ASP A 4 -5.63 -11.39 -1.58
C ASP A 4 -5.21 -12.36 -2.70
N ASN A 5 -6.17 -13.01 -3.34
CA ASN A 5 -5.98 -13.90 -4.47
C ASN A 5 -5.45 -13.13 -5.70
N ALA A 6 -5.93 -11.91 -5.93
CA ALA A 6 -5.43 -11.07 -7.03
C ALA A 6 -3.94 -10.74 -6.87
N PHE A 7 -3.48 -10.44 -5.65
CA PHE A 7 -2.07 -10.18 -5.38
C PHE A 7 -1.19 -11.44 -5.48
N SER A 8 -1.73 -12.60 -5.11
CA SER A 8 -1.05 -13.91 -5.26
C SER A 8 -1.07 -14.46 -6.69
N GLY A 9 -1.92 -13.92 -7.55
CA GLY A 9 -2.09 -14.36 -8.94
C GLY A 9 -0.82 -14.19 -9.77
N SER A 10 -0.62 -15.14 -10.69
CA SER A 10 0.45 -15.13 -11.70
C SER A 10 -0.13 -15.44 -13.09
N GLY A 11 0.66 -15.20 -14.15
CA GLY A 11 0.23 -15.42 -15.54
C GLY A 11 -0.31 -14.17 -16.24
N LYS A 12 -0.95 -14.39 -17.40
CA LYS A 12 -1.31 -13.34 -18.37
C LYS A 12 -2.25 -12.26 -17.80
N ASP A 13 -3.17 -12.66 -16.92
CA ASP A 13 -4.20 -11.78 -16.38
C ASP A 13 -3.86 -11.18 -15.01
N ALA A 14 -2.71 -11.54 -14.44
CA ALA A 14 -2.32 -11.14 -13.09
C ALA A 14 -2.16 -9.62 -12.94
N ALA A 15 -1.62 -8.93 -13.95
CA ALA A 15 -1.47 -7.47 -13.90
C ALA A 15 -2.83 -6.76 -13.84
N THR A 16 -3.80 -7.21 -14.64
CA THR A 16 -5.17 -6.67 -14.66
C THR A 16 -5.88 -6.95 -13.34
N ALA A 17 -5.74 -8.16 -12.79
CA ALA A 17 -6.32 -8.49 -11.49
C ALA A 17 -5.74 -7.62 -10.36
N LYS A 18 -4.41 -7.42 -10.35
CA LYS A 18 -3.74 -6.53 -9.39
C LYS A 18 -4.18 -5.08 -9.54
N ALA A 19 -4.32 -4.57 -10.77
CA ALA A 19 -4.83 -3.22 -11.01
C ALA A 19 -6.23 -3.02 -10.39
N LYS A 20 -7.16 -3.95 -10.65
CA LYS A 20 -8.50 -3.92 -10.05
C LYS A 20 -8.46 -4.02 -8.52
N ALA A 21 -7.57 -4.84 -7.98
CA ALA A 21 -7.40 -4.98 -6.53
C ALA A 21 -6.85 -3.70 -5.88
N ILE A 22 -5.91 -3.00 -6.53
CA ILE A 22 -5.39 -1.69 -6.10
C ILE A 22 -6.54 -0.66 -6.06
N GLU A 23 -7.32 -0.56 -7.13
CA GLU A 23 -8.47 0.35 -7.19
C GLU A 23 -9.51 0.03 -6.10
N LYS A 24 -9.79 -1.26 -5.90
CA LYS A 24 -10.72 -1.70 -4.86
C LYS A 24 -10.22 -1.35 -3.47
N LEU A 25 -8.95 -1.60 -3.17
CA LEU A 25 -8.33 -1.20 -1.90
C LEU A 25 -8.42 0.31 -1.68
N SER A 26 -8.13 1.12 -2.70
CA SER A 26 -8.26 2.57 -2.63
C SER A 26 -9.71 3.01 -2.39
N SER A 27 -10.70 2.35 -2.99
CA SER A 27 -12.13 2.66 -2.76
C SER A 27 -12.60 2.31 -1.34
N LEU A 28 -11.89 1.41 -0.68
CA LEU A 28 -12.15 0.95 0.68
C LEU A 28 -11.23 1.61 1.71
N ALA A 29 -10.55 2.71 1.36
CA ALA A 29 -9.52 3.33 2.19
C ALA A 29 -9.96 3.64 3.64
N ALA A 30 -11.22 3.98 3.86
CA ALA A 30 -11.77 4.24 5.20
C ALA A 30 -12.01 2.97 6.04
N ALA A 31 -12.05 1.78 5.43
CA ALA A 31 -12.22 0.49 6.10
C ALA A 31 -10.90 0.02 6.73
N THR A 32 -10.34 0.83 7.62
CA THR A 32 -9.02 0.69 8.27
C THR A 32 -8.64 -0.76 8.63
N PRO A 33 -9.43 -1.52 9.42
CA PRO A 33 -9.02 -2.87 9.83
C PRO A 33 -8.90 -3.85 8.65
N PHE A 34 -9.54 -3.55 7.52
CA PHE A 34 -9.47 -4.36 6.32
C PHE A 34 -8.30 -3.95 5.40
N VAL A 35 -8.11 -2.66 5.16
CA VAL A 35 -7.13 -2.19 4.16
C VAL A 35 -5.71 -2.08 4.70
N LEU A 36 -5.54 -1.69 5.96
CA LEU A 36 -4.24 -1.36 6.51
C LEU A 36 -3.28 -2.57 6.60
N PRO A 37 -3.73 -3.79 6.99
CA PRO A 37 -2.87 -4.97 6.96
C PRO A 37 -2.39 -5.35 5.56
N ARG A 38 -3.06 -4.88 4.50
CA ARG A 38 -2.73 -5.19 3.10
C ARG A 38 -1.77 -4.19 2.47
N LEU A 39 -1.28 -3.21 3.23
CA LEU A 39 -0.32 -2.21 2.75
C LEU A 39 0.97 -2.86 2.22
N GLU A 40 1.45 -3.93 2.85
CA GLU A 40 2.59 -4.73 2.37
C GLU A 40 2.43 -5.22 0.92
N LYS A 41 1.20 -5.55 0.51
CA LYS A 41 0.90 -6.04 -0.84
C LYS A 41 1.02 -4.93 -1.88
N LEU A 42 0.71 -3.69 -1.49
CA LEU A 42 0.92 -2.51 -2.31
C LEU A 42 2.41 -2.18 -2.41
N ILE A 43 3.14 -2.23 -1.28
CA ILE A 43 4.59 -1.99 -1.23
C ILE A 43 5.33 -2.91 -2.18
N ALA A 44 4.95 -4.20 -2.25
CA ALA A 44 5.54 -5.16 -3.17
C ALA A 44 5.45 -4.76 -4.66
N LEU A 45 4.47 -3.91 -5.02
CA LEU A 45 4.26 -3.42 -6.38
C LEU A 45 4.93 -2.08 -6.67
N PHE A 46 5.55 -1.39 -5.71
CA PHE A 46 6.11 -0.05 -5.93
C PHE A 46 7.20 0.00 -7.02
N ALA A 47 7.92 -1.10 -7.23
CA ALA A 47 8.88 -1.21 -8.33
C ALA A 47 8.28 -1.63 -9.69
N ASP A 48 7.00 -2.01 -9.72
CA ASP A 48 6.34 -2.41 -10.95
C ASP A 48 6.19 -1.23 -11.91
N SER A 49 6.55 -1.45 -13.17
CA SER A 49 6.56 -0.41 -14.21
C SER A 49 5.18 0.19 -14.52
N LYS A 50 4.10 -0.55 -14.30
CA LYS A 50 2.72 -0.15 -14.61
C LYS A 50 1.90 0.08 -13.36
N LEU A 51 2.13 -0.74 -12.34
CA LEU A 51 1.35 -0.75 -11.10
C LEU A 51 1.97 0.07 -9.97
N GLY A 52 3.24 0.46 -10.07
CA GLY A 52 3.96 1.17 -9.00
C GLY A 52 3.30 2.50 -8.62
N GLY A 53 3.07 3.39 -9.58
CA GLY A 53 2.38 4.67 -9.33
C GLY A 53 0.97 4.49 -8.73
N PRO A 54 0.10 3.66 -9.34
CA PRO A 54 -1.21 3.34 -8.77
C PRO A 54 -1.14 2.77 -7.34
N ALA A 55 -0.19 1.87 -7.07
CA ALA A 55 -0.03 1.26 -5.75
C ALA A 55 0.40 2.28 -4.68
N VAL A 56 1.36 3.16 -5.00
CA VAL A 56 1.80 4.24 -4.09
C VAL A 56 0.66 5.20 -3.79
N LYS A 57 -0.13 5.57 -4.80
CA LYS A 57 -1.31 6.43 -4.63
C LYS A 57 -2.38 5.78 -3.74
N ALA A 58 -2.67 4.49 -3.97
CA ALA A 58 -3.63 3.74 -3.15
C ALA A 58 -3.15 3.62 -1.70
N ALA A 59 -1.86 3.32 -1.49
CA ALA A 59 -1.24 3.25 -0.18
C ALA A 59 -1.35 4.59 0.58
N SER A 60 -1.04 5.71 -0.10
CA SER A 60 -1.19 7.05 0.48
C SER A 60 -2.64 7.36 0.86
N THR A 61 -3.59 7.01 -0.03
CA THR A 61 -5.02 7.21 0.20
C THR A 61 -5.51 6.40 1.41
N ILE A 62 -5.05 5.16 1.56
CA ILE A 62 -5.35 4.33 2.74
C ILE A 62 -4.86 5.03 4.01
N VAL A 63 -3.58 5.41 4.06
CA VAL A 63 -2.98 6.07 5.23
C VAL A 63 -3.71 7.35 5.60
N ASP A 64 -4.05 8.19 4.62
CA ASP A 64 -4.78 9.45 4.85
C ASP A 64 -6.18 9.22 5.46
N ASN A 65 -6.80 8.06 5.21
CA ASN A 65 -8.15 7.73 5.68
C ASN A 65 -8.17 6.79 6.89
N VAL A 66 -7.02 6.44 7.47
CA VAL A 66 -6.96 5.60 8.67
C VAL A 66 -7.66 6.28 9.84
N LEU A 67 -8.55 5.52 10.51
CA LEU A 67 -9.26 5.92 11.72
C LEU A 67 -9.24 4.78 12.76
N PRO A 68 -9.02 5.08 14.05
CA PRO A 68 -8.63 6.38 14.61
C PRO A 68 -7.24 6.83 14.14
N LYS A 69 -7.04 8.15 14.09
CA LYS A 69 -5.78 8.75 13.62
C LYS A 69 -4.59 8.28 14.45
N GLY A 70 -3.43 8.17 13.79
CA GLY A 70 -2.15 7.88 14.43
C GLY A 70 -1.93 6.41 14.85
N HIS A 71 -2.80 5.84 15.71
CA HIS A 71 -2.53 4.54 16.34
C HIS A 71 -2.32 3.40 15.32
N GLY A 72 -3.26 3.22 14.38
CA GLY A 72 -3.15 2.18 13.36
C GLY A 72 -1.94 2.40 12.43
N VAL A 73 -1.69 3.66 12.05
CA VAL A 73 -0.55 4.03 11.19
C VAL A 73 0.78 3.71 11.86
N ALA A 74 0.95 4.11 13.13
CA ALA A 74 2.16 3.88 13.89
C ALA A 74 2.42 2.38 14.14
N ALA A 75 1.37 1.61 14.42
CA ALA A 75 1.49 0.18 14.72
C ALA A 75 1.69 -0.71 13.49
N LEU A 76 1.10 -0.36 12.34
CA LEU A 76 1.05 -1.23 11.16
C LEU A 76 1.75 -0.64 9.93
N ALA A 77 1.47 0.62 9.58
CA ALA A 77 1.99 1.20 8.34
C ALA A 77 3.47 1.53 8.43
N ILE A 78 3.89 2.24 9.48
CA ILE A 78 5.28 2.69 9.64
C ILE A 78 6.27 1.52 9.63
N PRO A 79 6.09 0.43 10.39
CA PRO A 79 7.03 -0.70 10.37
C PRO A 79 7.20 -1.34 8.99
N GLN A 80 6.09 -1.48 8.24
CA GLN A 80 6.12 -2.03 6.88
C GLN A 80 6.85 -1.09 5.90
N LEU A 81 6.62 0.22 6.01
CA LEU A 81 7.29 1.22 5.17
C LEU A 81 8.79 1.30 5.45
N LEU A 82 9.19 1.28 6.73
CA LEU A 82 10.60 1.25 7.13
C LEU A 82 11.30 0.00 6.58
N THR A 83 10.64 -1.17 6.64
CA THR A 83 11.15 -2.39 6.02
C THR A 83 11.33 -2.23 4.50
N GLY A 84 10.38 -1.60 3.82
CA GLY A 84 10.48 -1.32 2.38
C GLY A 84 11.57 -0.31 1.99
N MET A 85 11.97 0.60 2.89
CA MET A 85 13.10 1.51 2.68
C MET A 85 14.46 0.79 2.65
N GLU A 86 14.52 -0.44 3.16
CA GLU A 86 15.71 -1.29 3.10
C GLU A 86 15.78 -2.11 1.79
N ASP A 87 14.71 -2.15 0.98
CA ASP A 87 14.64 -2.95 -0.26
C ASP A 87 15.70 -2.55 -1.30
N LYS A 88 16.39 -3.51 -1.90
CA LYS A 88 17.45 -3.24 -2.90
C LYS A 88 16.96 -2.46 -4.12
N ARG A 89 15.66 -2.49 -4.44
CA ARG A 89 15.05 -1.79 -5.56
C ARG A 89 14.74 -0.35 -5.14
N TRP A 90 15.44 0.62 -5.73
CA TRP A 90 15.30 2.04 -5.39
C TRP A 90 13.85 2.57 -5.50
N LYS A 91 13.05 2.03 -6.43
CA LYS A 91 11.64 2.41 -6.61
C LYS A 91 10.77 2.03 -5.42
N VAL A 92 11.04 0.89 -4.77
CA VAL A 92 10.34 0.51 -3.54
C VAL A 92 10.69 1.51 -2.44
N LYS A 93 11.98 1.82 -2.27
CA LYS A 93 12.42 2.84 -1.30
C LYS A 93 11.73 4.18 -1.51
N ALA A 94 11.73 4.67 -2.76
CA ALA A 94 11.10 5.94 -3.11
C ALA A 94 9.61 5.95 -2.80
N GLY A 95 8.88 4.89 -3.19
CA GLY A 95 7.45 4.75 -2.87
C GLY A 95 7.18 4.69 -1.37
N CYS A 96 8.02 3.98 -0.59
CA CYS A 96 7.88 3.92 0.86
C CYS A 96 8.10 5.29 1.52
N ILE A 97 9.09 6.07 1.06
CA ILE A 97 9.33 7.44 1.53
C ILE A 97 8.12 8.34 1.21
N GLU A 98 7.56 8.23 0.00
CA GLU A 98 6.39 9.00 -0.41
C GLU A 98 5.18 8.72 0.51
N VAL A 99 4.90 7.45 0.80
CA VAL A 99 3.80 7.03 1.70
C VAL A 99 4.11 7.33 3.17
N LEU A 100 5.37 7.50 3.57
CA LEU A 100 5.71 7.91 4.93
C LEU A 100 5.25 9.33 5.24
N VAL A 101 5.18 10.23 4.24
CA VAL A 101 4.72 11.60 4.42
C VAL A 101 3.29 11.68 4.98
N PRO A 102 2.26 11.04 4.40
CA PRO A 102 0.93 11.01 5.00
C PRO A 102 0.90 10.29 6.36
N CYS A 103 1.80 9.32 6.62
CA CYS A 103 1.89 8.70 7.94
C CYS A 103 2.27 9.71 9.02
N LEU A 104 3.25 10.59 8.74
CA LEU A 104 3.68 11.62 9.68
C LEU A 104 2.57 12.65 9.94
N LYS A 105 1.79 13.01 8.91
CA LYS A 105 0.62 13.91 9.05
C LYS A 105 -0.51 13.32 9.90
N GLN A 106 -0.58 12.00 10.03
CA GLN A 106 -1.56 11.30 10.85
C GLN A 106 -1.18 11.23 12.33
N ILE A 107 0.11 11.41 12.65
CA ILE A 107 0.68 11.24 14.00
C ILE A 107 1.02 12.59 14.65
N GLY A 108 1.31 13.63 13.86
CA GLY A 108 1.42 15.01 14.32
C GLY A 108 0.06 15.66 14.55
#